data_AF-A0A2N7W9D7-F1
#
_entry.id   AF-A0A2N7W9D7-F1
#
_cell.length_a   1.000
_cell.length_b   1.000
_cell.length_c   1.000
_cell.angle_alpha   90.00
_cell.angle_beta   90.00
_cell.angle_gamma   90.00
#
_symmetry.space_group_name_H-M   'P 1'
#
loop_
_entity.id
_entity.type
_entity.pdbx_description
1 polymer ?
#
loop_
_entity_poly.entity_id
_entity_poly.type
_entity_poly.pdbx_seq_one_letter_code
_entity_poly.pdbx_strand_id
1 'polypeptide(L)'
;MAPQDFINAIASAAQASAALTNIPAGFVVADAALESGWGSSGLTRNAMNLFGVKADKSWTGSTYAVPTREFLNGQWTMVNALFRKYSDWLGSIQDHAAFLINNPRYAPAFLTTDSASFAKAVAAAGYATDPQYAQKIIAILNAHNLASLDAPVQPAVST
;
A
#
# COMPACT_ATOMS: atom_id res chain seq x y z
N MET A 1 -4.48 -6.68 -13.02
CA MET A 1 -5.87 -6.92 -13.46
C MET A 1 -6.40 -5.64 -14.09
N ALA A 2 -7.65 -5.59 -14.58
CA ALA A 2 -8.20 -4.30 -14.98
C ALA A 2 -8.28 -3.36 -13.76
N PRO A 3 -8.01 -2.05 -13.91
CA PRO A 3 -8.00 -1.13 -12.78
C PRO A 3 -9.28 -1.15 -11.94
N GLN A 4 -10.45 -1.16 -12.58
CA GLN A 4 -11.72 -1.15 -11.86
C GLN A 4 -11.95 -2.43 -11.05
N ASP A 5 -11.55 -3.59 -11.57
CA ASP A 5 -11.68 -4.86 -10.84
C ASP A 5 -10.81 -4.86 -9.58
N PHE A 6 -9.60 -4.31 -9.67
CA PHE A 6 -8.70 -4.17 -8.52
C PHE A 6 -9.32 -3.25 -7.47
N ILE A 7 -9.79 -2.07 -7.88
CA ILE A 7 -10.42 -1.10 -7.00
C ILE A 7 -11.61 -1.74 -6.27
N ASN A 8 -12.51 -2.39 -7.00
CA ASN A 8 -13.67 -3.07 -6.42
C ASN A 8 -13.27 -4.16 -5.41
N ALA A 9 -12.17 -4.86 -5.67
CA ALA A 9 -11.70 -5.94 -4.81
C ALA A 9 -11.12 -5.46 -3.46
N ILE A 10 -10.62 -4.22 -3.36
CA ILE A 10 -9.99 -3.72 -2.13
C ILE A 10 -10.67 -2.51 -1.50
N ALA A 11 -11.60 -1.84 -2.18
CA ALA A 11 -12.24 -0.60 -1.69
C ALA A 11 -12.85 -0.77 -0.29
N SER A 12 -13.65 -1.83 -0.06
CA SER A 12 -14.27 -2.06 1.24
C SER A 12 -13.25 -2.31 2.35
N ALA A 13 -12.15 -3.02 2.06
CA ALA A 13 -11.08 -3.25 3.03
C ALA A 13 -10.31 -1.96 3.34
N ALA A 14 -10.05 -1.13 2.33
CA ALA A 14 -9.41 0.17 2.48
C ALA A 14 -10.28 1.12 3.33
N GLN A 15 -11.59 1.16 3.10
CA GLN A 15 -12.53 1.98 3.89
C GLN A 15 -12.67 1.49 5.33
N ALA A 16 -12.72 0.17 5.55
CA ALA A 16 -12.71 -0.40 6.90
C ALA A 16 -11.41 -0.05 7.64
N SER A 17 -10.26 -0.12 6.96
CA SER A 17 -8.97 0.32 7.51
C SER A 17 -8.99 1.81 7.83
N ALA A 18 -9.51 2.65 6.94
CA ALA A 18 -9.60 4.10 7.13
C ALA A 18 -10.38 4.46 8.40
N ALA A 19 -11.51 3.79 8.65
CA ALA A 19 -12.33 4.02 9.84
C ALA A 19 -11.60 3.72 11.17
N LEU A 20 -10.57 2.87 11.14
CA LEU A 20 -9.79 2.48 12.32
C LEU A 20 -8.51 3.30 12.48
N THR A 21 -7.98 3.86 11.40
CA THR A 21 -6.60 4.34 11.32
C THR A 21 -6.48 5.80 10.92
N ASN A 22 -7.56 6.42 10.42
CA ASN A 22 -7.57 7.74 9.80
C ASN A 22 -6.65 7.88 8.57
N ILE A 23 -6.22 6.75 7.97
CA ILE A 23 -5.52 6.75 6.69
C ILE A 23 -6.57 6.80 5.57
N PRO A 24 -6.54 7.79 4.66
CA PRO A 24 -7.54 7.90 3.59
C PRO A 24 -7.63 6.64 2.73
N ALA A 25 -8.85 6.15 2.48
CA ALA A 25 -9.06 4.93 1.72
C ALA A 25 -8.60 5.07 0.26
N GLY A 26 -8.81 6.24 -0.34
CA GLY A 26 -8.32 6.53 -1.70
C GLY A 26 -6.81 6.38 -1.80
N PHE A 27 -6.07 6.89 -0.81
CA PHE A 27 -4.61 6.75 -0.71
C PHE A 27 -4.21 5.28 -0.65
N VAL A 28 -4.83 4.48 0.22
CA VAL A 28 -4.53 3.04 0.34
C VAL A 28 -4.75 2.32 -0.99
N VAL A 29 -5.86 2.58 -1.68
CA VAL A 29 -6.15 1.94 -2.97
C VAL A 29 -5.17 2.37 -4.05
N ALA A 30 -4.84 3.67 -4.14
CA ALA A 30 -3.90 4.18 -5.13
C ALA A 30 -2.47 3.67 -4.89
N ASP A 31 -2.03 3.62 -3.64
CA ASP A 31 -0.71 3.09 -3.26
C ASP A 31 -0.62 1.59 -3.52
N ALA A 32 -1.63 0.82 -3.11
CA ALA A 32 -1.69 -0.60 -3.42
C ALA A 32 -1.69 -0.83 -4.94
N ALA A 33 -2.40 -0.02 -5.73
CA ALA A 33 -2.41 -0.13 -7.19
C ALA A 33 -1.03 0.12 -7.80
N LEU A 34 -0.33 1.16 -7.33
CA LEU A 34 1.01 1.51 -7.79
C LEU A 34 2.01 0.39 -7.47
N GLU A 35 2.07 -0.04 -6.21
CA GLU A 35 3.07 -0.99 -5.70
C GLU A 35 2.84 -2.42 -6.21
N SER A 36 1.58 -2.83 -6.38
CA SER A 36 1.23 -4.17 -6.86
C SER A 36 1.08 -4.27 -8.38
N GLY A 37 1.18 -3.15 -9.10
CA GLY A 37 0.81 -3.09 -10.52
C GLY A 37 -0.63 -3.56 -10.75
N TRP A 38 -1.59 -2.97 -10.05
CA TRP A 38 -3.01 -3.36 -10.09
C TRP A 38 -3.21 -4.86 -9.76
N GLY A 39 -2.59 -5.32 -8.69
CA GLY A 39 -2.65 -6.69 -8.18
C GLY A 39 -1.98 -7.74 -9.05
N SER A 40 -1.22 -7.34 -10.07
CA SER A 40 -0.60 -8.28 -11.02
C SER A 40 0.79 -8.75 -10.63
N SER A 41 1.44 -8.09 -9.66
CA SER A 41 2.79 -8.46 -9.23
C SER A 41 2.86 -9.91 -8.71
N GLY A 42 4.02 -10.54 -8.90
CA GLY A 42 4.27 -11.88 -8.39
C GLY A 42 4.15 -11.96 -6.86
N LEU A 43 4.54 -10.90 -6.14
CA LEU A 43 4.38 -10.83 -4.68
C LEU A 43 2.91 -10.79 -4.28
N THR A 44 2.11 -10.01 -4.98
CA THR A 44 0.67 -9.92 -4.69
C THR A 44 -0.02 -11.25 -4.96
N ARG A 45 0.30 -11.92 -6.06
CA ARG A 45 -0.34 -13.20 -6.42
C ARG A 45 0.08 -14.37 -5.52
N ASN A 46 1.35 -14.42 -5.11
CA ASN A 46 1.89 -15.58 -4.39
C ASN A 46 1.97 -15.39 -2.86
N ALA A 47 1.94 -14.14 -2.40
CA ALA A 47 2.13 -13.79 -0.99
C ALA A 47 1.03 -12.87 -0.43
N MET A 48 0.03 -12.50 -1.23
CA MET A 48 -1.00 -11.51 -0.87
C MET A 48 -0.41 -10.15 -0.43
N ASN A 49 0.83 -9.87 -0.82
CA ASN A 49 1.57 -8.68 -0.41
C ASN A 49 1.39 -7.58 -1.45
N LEU A 50 0.60 -6.55 -1.12
CA LEU A 50 0.27 -5.45 -2.01
C LEU A 50 1.37 -4.38 -2.08
N PHE A 51 2.11 -4.19 -0.98
CA PHE A 51 3.04 -3.07 -0.78
C PHE A 51 4.51 -3.48 -0.81
N GLY A 52 4.81 -4.72 -1.21
CA GLY A 52 6.18 -5.23 -1.29
C GLY A 52 6.92 -5.26 0.06
N VAL A 53 6.20 -5.42 1.18
CA VAL A 53 6.82 -5.33 2.51
C VAL A 53 7.78 -6.49 2.75
N LYS A 54 9.04 -6.18 3.01
CA LYS A 54 10.08 -7.17 3.34
C LYS A 54 9.83 -7.77 4.73
N ALA A 55 10.17 -9.05 4.87
CA ALA A 55 10.19 -9.72 6.17
C ALA A 55 11.54 -9.40 6.86
N ASP A 56 11.53 -8.38 7.72
CA ASP A 56 12.66 -8.07 8.59
C ASP A 56 12.71 -9.00 9.81
N LYS A 57 13.71 -8.82 10.68
CA LYS A 57 13.94 -9.68 11.86
C LYS A 57 12.80 -9.67 12.88
N SER A 58 11.96 -8.63 12.89
CA SER A 58 10.82 -8.52 13.79
C SER A 58 9.58 -9.27 13.26
N TRP A 59 9.58 -9.66 11.98
CA TRP A 59 8.46 -10.38 11.38
C TRP A 59 8.46 -11.86 11.79
N THR A 60 7.39 -12.28 12.45
CA THR A 60 7.19 -13.66 12.91
C THR A 60 6.14 -14.43 12.09
N GLY A 61 5.50 -13.78 11.13
CA GLY A 61 4.48 -14.38 10.27
C GLY A 61 5.05 -15.18 9.10
N SER A 62 4.16 -15.62 8.21
CA SER A 62 4.56 -16.34 6.99
C SER A 62 5.43 -15.47 6.08
N THR A 63 6.32 -16.11 5.33
CA THR A 63 7.21 -15.42 4.38
C THR A 63 7.13 -16.00 2.99
N TYR A 64 7.46 -15.20 1.98
CA TYR A 64 7.67 -15.63 0.60
C TYR A 64 9.06 -15.19 0.13
N ALA A 65 9.86 -16.13 -0.38
CA ALA A 65 11.21 -15.86 -0.85
C ALA A 65 11.19 -15.52 -2.34
N VAL A 66 11.82 -14.41 -2.72
CA VAL A 66 12.03 -14.00 -4.11
C VAL A 66 13.52 -13.95 -4.40
N PRO A 67 14.02 -14.68 -5.41
CA PRO A 67 15.39 -14.53 -5.87
C PRO A 67 15.61 -13.11 -6.41
N THR A 68 16.63 -12.43 -5.90
CA THR A 68 17.07 -11.10 -6.36
C THR A 68 18.57 -11.12 -6.62
N ARG A 69 19.06 -10.12 -7.36
CA ARG A 69 20.49 -9.89 -7.54
C ARG A 69 20.90 -8.76 -6.60
N GLU A 70 21.87 -9.03 -5.73
CA GLU A 70 22.53 -8.02 -4.92
C GLU A 70 23.98 -7.86 -5.35
N PHE A 71 24.48 -6.63 -5.33
CA PHE A 71 25.88 -6.34 -5.63
C PHE A 71 26.68 -6.40 -4.33
N LEU A 72 27.27 -7.56 -4.07
CA LEU A 72 28.01 -7.87 -2.84
C LEU A 72 29.48 -8.08 -3.19
N ASN A 73 30.38 -7.42 -2.46
CA ASN A 73 31.83 -7.55 -2.63
C ASN A 73 32.31 -7.33 -4.09
N GLY A 74 31.68 -6.42 -4.82
CA GLY A 74 32.05 -6.11 -6.21
C GLY A 74 31.48 -7.06 -7.26
N GLN A 75 30.59 -8.00 -6.89
CA GLN A 75 29.99 -8.96 -7.81
C GLN A 75 28.47 -9.08 -7.62
N TRP A 76 27.74 -9.29 -8.72
CA TRP A 76 26.31 -9.60 -8.67
C TRP A 76 26.09 -11.04 -8.19
N THR A 77 25.49 -11.18 -7.02
CA THR A 77 25.17 -12.47 -6.39
C THR A 77 23.66 -12.65 -6.32
N MET A 78 23.18 -13.85 -6.66
CA MET A 78 21.78 -14.20 -6.43
C MET A 78 21.57 -14.46 -4.94
N VAL A 79 20.68 -13.70 -4.32
CA VAL A 79 20.27 -13.89 -2.92
C VAL A 79 18.75 -13.94 -2.86
N ASN A 80 18.20 -14.57 -1.82
CA ASN A 80 16.76 -14.57 -1.62
C ASN A 80 16.38 -13.38 -0.73
N ALA A 81 15.60 -12.46 -1.27
CA ALA A 81 14.90 -11.48 -0.47
C ALA A 81 13.64 -12.12 0.13
N LEU A 82 13.46 -11.97 1.44
CA LEU A 82 12.26 -12.45 2.13
C LEU A 82 11.24 -11.32 2.21
N PHE A 83 10.00 -11.64 1.82
CA PHE A 83 8.84 -10.76 1.89
C PHE A 83 7.82 -11.32 2.86
N ARG A 84 7.07 -10.43 3.52
CA ARG A 84 5.94 -10.83 4.36
C ARG A 84 4.88 -11.48 3.46
N LYS A 85 4.27 -12.56 3.96
CA LYS A 85 3.16 -13.24 3.31
C LYS A 85 1.93 -13.18 4.21
N TYR A 86 0.81 -12.78 3.63
CA TYR A 86 -0.45 -12.60 4.30
C TYR A 86 -1.45 -13.68 3.88
N SER A 87 -2.50 -13.87 4.68
CA SER A 87 -3.63 -14.76 4.33
C SER A 87 -4.49 -14.18 3.20
N ASP A 88 -4.61 -12.85 3.18
CA ASP A 88 -5.44 -12.08 2.26
C ASP A 88 -4.90 -10.64 2.13
N TRP A 89 -5.53 -9.87 1.25
CA TRP A 89 -5.17 -8.46 1.04
C TRP A 89 -5.55 -7.56 2.21
N LEU A 90 -6.53 -7.94 3.05
CA LEU A 90 -6.86 -7.17 4.25
C LEU A 90 -5.69 -7.18 5.24
N GLY A 91 -5.07 -8.33 5.46
CA GLY A 91 -3.87 -8.44 6.29
C GLY A 91 -2.71 -7.58 5.77
N SER A 92 -2.52 -7.52 4.44
CA SER A 92 -1.51 -6.65 3.83
C SER A 92 -1.83 -5.16 4.03
N ILE A 93 -3.10 -4.76 3.95
CA ILE A 93 -3.56 -3.37 4.18
C ILE A 93 -3.37 -2.99 5.65
N GLN A 94 -3.74 -3.87 6.58
CA GLN A 94 -3.59 -3.63 8.01
C GLN A 94 -2.13 -3.49 8.43
N ASP A 95 -1.23 -4.33 7.89
CA ASP A 95 0.21 -4.25 8.18
C ASP A 95 0.83 -2.97 7.61
N HIS A 96 0.42 -2.55 6.42
CA HIS A 96 0.81 -1.25 5.86
C HIS A 96 0.34 -0.07 6.72
N ALA A 97 -0.92 -0.10 7.18
CA ALA A 97 -1.44 0.92 8.07
C ALA A 97 -0.67 0.97 9.41
N ALA A 98 -0.38 -0.19 10.00
CA ALA A 98 0.40 -0.29 11.23
C ALA A 98 1.81 0.27 11.06
N PHE A 99 2.45 0.05 9.90
CA PHE A 99 3.76 0.63 9.59
C PHE A 99 3.72 2.17 9.58
N LEU A 100 2.71 2.77 8.95
CA LEU A 100 2.56 4.23 8.90
C LEU A 100 2.24 4.82 10.28
N ILE A 101 1.37 4.16 11.07
CA ILE A 101 0.99 4.62 12.42
C ILE A 101 2.17 4.52 13.40
N ASN A 102 2.86 3.38 13.42
CA ASN A 102 3.88 3.10 14.44
C ASN A 102 5.21 3.80 14.18
N ASN A 103 5.39 4.44 13.03
CA ASN A 103 6.61 5.13 12.67
C ASN A 103 6.42 6.65 12.77
N PRO A 104 6.99 7.31 13.80
CA PRO A 104 6.77 8.73 14.07
C PRO A 104 7.11 9.66 12.91
N ARG A 105 7.95 9.23 11.96
CA ARG A 105 8.29 10.01 10.76
C ARG A 105 7.06 10.38 9.94
N TYR A 106 6.00 9.58 10.00
CA TYR A 106 4.75 9.82 9.25
C TYR A 106 3.70 10.59 10.02
N ALA A 107 3.95 10.97 11.29
CA ALA A 107 3.00 11.74 12.08
C ALA A 107 2.45 12.99 11.34
N PRO A 108 3.23 13.74 10.54
CA PRO A 108 2.69 14.86 9.77
C PRO A 108 1.61 14.48 8.75
N ALA A 109 1.60 13.24 8.23
CA ALA A 109 0.57 12.79 7.29
C ALA A 109 -0.81 12.69 7.94
N PHE A 110 -0.87 12.34 9.23
CA PHE A 110 -2.11 12.25 10.00
C PHE A 110 -2.69 13.62 10.40
N LEU A 111 -2.02 14.72 10.05
CA LEU A 111 -2.58 16.09 10.15
C LEU A 111 -3.35 16.49 8.89
N THR A 112 -3.34 15.66 7.85
CA THR A 112 -4.04 15.89 6.58
C THR A 112 -5.39 15.18 6.57
N THR A 113 -6.32 15.66 5.74
CA THR A 113 -7.71 15.16 5.72
C THR A 113 -8.11 14.52 4.39
N ASP A 114 -7.23 14.50 3.39
CA ASP A 114 -7.51 13.99 2.05
C ASP A 114 -6.35 13.13 1.50
N SER A 115 -6.68 12.17 0.62
CA SER A 115 -5.70 11.25 0.03
C SER A 115 -4.51 11.93 -0.66
N ALA A 116 -4.71 13.07 -1.32
CA ALA A 116 -3.63 13.73 -2.07
C ALA A 116 -2.65 14.43 -1.13
N SER A 117 -3.14 15.11 -0.10
CA SER A 117 -2.31 15.70 0.94
C SER A 117 -1.59 14.64 1.76
N PHE A 118 -2.26 13.52 2.06
CA PHE A 118 -1.66 12.38 2.75
C PHE A 118 -0.50 11.79 1.95
N ALA A 119 -0.69 11.55 0.64
CA ALA A 119 0.36 11.05 -0.25
C ALA A 119 1.59 11.96 -0.28
N LYS A 120 1.39 13.28 -0.33
CA LYS A 120 2.49 14.28 -0.29
C LYS A 120 3.25 14.22 1.04
N ALA A 121 2.55 14.13 2.16
CA ALA A 121 3.17 14.06 3.48
C ALA A 121 3.95 12.76 3.68
N VAL A 122 3.40 11.62 3.25
CA VAL A 122 4.07 10.32 3.26
C VAL A 122 5.34 10.34 2.39
N ALA A 123 5.27 10.94 1.20
CA ALA A 123 6.43 11.11 0.33
C ALA A 123 7.50 12.01 0.95
N ALA A 124 7.10 13.15 1.52
CA ALA A 124 8.01 14.09 2.19
C ALA A 124 8.72 13.45 3.41
N ALA A 125 8.08 12.48 4.05
CA ALA A 125 8.66 11.70 5.15
C ALA A 125 9.61 10.56 4.69
N GLY A 126 9.84 10.42 3.38
CA GLY A 126 10.78 9.44 2.81
C GLY A 126 10.24 8.01 2.74
N TYR A 127 8.97 7.85 2.37
CA TYR A 127 8.37 6.53 2.11
C TYR A 127 9.03 5.83 0.92
N ALA A 128 9.13 6.52 -0.22
CA ALA A 128 9.75 6.01 -1.44
C ALA A 128 10.99 6.83 -1.81
N THR A 129 11.98 6.19 -2.42
CA THR A 129 13.15 6.87 -3.01
C THR A 129 12.82 7.53 -4.35
N ASP A 130 11.69 7.16 -4.97
CA ASP A 130 11.22 7.76 -6.21
C ASP A 130 10.71 9.20 -5.95
N PRO A 131 11.35 10.23 -6.54
CA PRO A 131 10.93 11.62 -6.34
C PRO A 131 9.55 11.94 -6.92
N GLN A 132 9.01 11.06 -7.77
CA GLN A 132 7.68 11.21 -8.39
C GLN A 132 6.58 10.41 -7.69
N TYR A 133 6.88 9.76 -6.55
CA TYR A 133 5.93 8.87 -5.86
C TYR A 133 4.59 9.56 -5.58
N ALA A 134 4.58 10.73 -4.92
CA ALA A 134 3.34 11.44 -4.61
C ALA A 134 2.55 11.81 -5.89
N GLN A 135 3.24 12.25 -6.94
CA GLN A 135 2.61 12.60 -8.21
C GLN A 135 1.96 11.38 -8.87
N LYS A 136 2.60 10.20 -8.82
CA LYS A 136 2.04 8.96 -9.34
C LYS A 136 0.79 8.53 -8.58
N ILE A 137 0.81 8.61 -7.25
CA ILE A 137 -0.36 8.34 -6.41
C ILE A 137 -1.51 9.29 -6.77
N ILE A 138 -1.24 10.60 -6.85
CA ILE A 138 -2.25 11.61 -7.21
C ILE A 138 -2.79 11.40 -8.63
N ALA A 139 -1.95 10.99 -9.57
CA ALA A 139 -2.40 10.67 -10.92
C ALA A 139 -3.39 9.48 -10.91
N ILE A 140 -3.10 8.43 -10.15
CA ILE A 140 -4.01 7.28 -9.98
C ILE A 140 -5.31 7.71 -9.29
N LEU A 141 -5.22 8.50 -8.21
CA LEU A 141 -6.38 9.05 -7.49
C LEU A 141 -7.33 9.77 -8.46
N ASN A 142 -6.79 10.67 -9.29
CA ASN A 142 -7.58 11.49 -10.21
C ASN A 142 -8.15 10.65 -11.37
N ALA A 143 -7.34 9.77 -11.96
CA ALA A 143 -7.75 8.95 -13.10
C ALA A 143 -8.91 8.00 -12.78
N HIS A 144 -9.04 7.59 -11.51
CA HIS A 144 -10.04 6.63 -11.06
C HIS A 144 -11.01 7.21 -10.01
N ASN A 145 -11.01 8.53 -9.82
CA ASN A 145 -11.87 9.23 -8.85
C ASN A 145 -11.84 8.62 -7.43
N LEU A 146 -10.66 8.17 -6.98
CA LEU A 146 -10.52 7.43 -5.72
C LEU A 146 -10.69 8.31 -4.48
N ALA A 147 -10.62 9.64 -4.61
CA ALA A 147 -10.96 10.55 -3.52
C ALA A 147 -12.41 10.37 -3.04
N SER A 148 -13.30 9.83 -3.88
CA SER A 148 -14.67 9.47 -3.49
C SER A 148 -14.73 8.38 -2.40
N LEU A 149 -13.66 7.60 -2.22
CA LEU A 149 -13.57 6.57 -1.19
C LEU A 149 -13.28 7.13 0.21
N ASP A 150 -12.80 8.37 0.30
CA ASP A 150 -12.43 9.02 1.57
C ASP A 150 -13.66 9.45 2.37
N ALA A 151 -14.82 9.60 1.70
CA ALA A 151 -16.08 9.81 2.38
C ALA A 151 -16.48 8.54 3.16
N PRO A 152 -17.13 8.67 4.33
CA PRO A 152 -17.74 7.53 5.01
C PRO A 152 -18.67 6.79 4.04
N VAL A 153 -18.65 5.45 4.05
CA VAL A 153 -19.57 4.64 3.26
C VAL A 153 -20.99 5.12 3.56
N GLN A 154 -21.62 5.79 2.60
CA GLN A 154 -23.04 6.10 2.69
C GLN A 154 -23.77 4.76 2.74
N PRO A 155 -24.60 4.47 3.77
CA PRO A 155 -25.39 3.25 3.76
C PRO A 155 -26.21 3.24 2.47
N ALA A 156 -26.17 2.11 1.75
CA ALA A 156 -26.92 1.94 0.52
C ALA A 156 -28.39 2.30 0.80
N VAL A 157 -28.87 3.35 0.16
CA VAL A 157 -30.28 3.72 0.19
C VAL A 157 -31.02 2.57 -0.49
N SER A 158 -31.65 1.73 0.32
CA SER A 158 -32.55 0.69 -0.18
C SER A 158 -33.83 1.39 -0.61
N THR A 159 -34.03 1.52 -1.93
CA THR A 159 -35.33 1.86 -2.53
C THR A 159 -36.21 0.63 -2.62
#